data_AF-A0A655AR67-F1
#
_entry.id   AF-A0A655AR67-F1
#
_cell.length_a   1.000
_cell.length_b   1.000
_cell.length_c   1.000
_cell.angle_alpha   90.00
_cell.angle_beta   90.00
_cell.angle_gamma   90.00
#
_symmetry.space_group_name_H-M   'P 1'
#
loop_
_entity.id
_entity.type
_entity.pdbx_description
1 polymer ?
#
loop_
_entity_poly.entity_id
_entity_poly.type
_entity_poly.pdbx_seq_one_letter_code
_entity_poly.pdbx_strand_id
1 'polypeptide(L)' 'MAGKGLELQIINFNTLGFSLPKETVQSTLNEFTSSLTKNYPLGIHADSVQVTSTGVVSRFSTRDAAIPTGIQNPCFSHI' A
#
# COMPACT_ATOMS: atom_id res chain seq x y z
N MET A 1 -9.74 -7.72 -7.48
CA MET A 1 -9.10 -8.51 -6.39
C MET A 1 -8.22 -7.55 -5.62
N ALA A 2 -8.62 -7.15 -4.41
CA ALA A 2 -7.85 -6.25 -3.56
C ALA A 2 -6.56 -6.97 -3.13
N GLY A 3 -5.41 -6.36 -3.39
CA GLY A 3 -4.11 -6.88 -2.97
C GLY A 3 -4.02 -6.90 -1.44
N LYS A 4 -3.21 -7.80 -0.87
CA LYS A 4 -2.96 -7.92 0.58
C LYS A 4 -2.15 -6.74 1.18
N GLY A 5 -2.31 -5.54 0.62
CA GLY A 5 -1.54 -4.33 0.93
C GLY A 5 -2.36 -3.26 1.65
N LEU A 6 -2.10 -1.99 1.33
CA LEU A 6 -2.79 -0.83 1.91
C LEU A 6 -3.98 -0.41 1.03
N GLU A 7 -5.14 -0.30 1.63
CA GLU A 7 -6.33 0.32 1.03
C GLU A 7 -6.61 1.63 1.75
N LEU A 8 -6.69 2.73 0.99
CA LEU A 8 -7.00 4.05 1.52
C LEU A 8 -8.30 4.52 0.88
N GLN A 9 -9.26 4.94 1.71
CA GLN A 9 -10.56 5.41 1.23
C GLN A 9 -10.70 6.92 1.41
N ILE A 10 -11.16 7.59 0.37
CA ILE A 10 -11.46 9.02 0.44
C ILE A 10 -12.78 9.22 1.18
N ILE A 11 -12.68 9.66 2.44
CA ILE A 11 -13.84 9.94 3.31
C ILE A 11 -14.45 11.30 2.95
N ASN A 12 -13.60 12.32 2.80
CA ASN A 12 -14.03 13.67 2.41
C ASN A 12 -13.17 14.18 1.27
N PHE A 13 -13.80 14.79 0.28
CA PHE A 13 -13.14 15.32 -0.92
C PHE A 13 -13.69 16.70 -1.21
N ASN A 14 -12.83 17.72 -1.16
CA ASN A 14 -13.20 19.10 -1.43
C ASN A 14 -12.33 19.63 -2.58
N THR A 15 -12.97 20.06 -3.67
CA THR A 15 -12.27 20.54 -4.86
C THR A 15 -12.41 22.04 -5.01
N LEU A 16 -11.29 22.74 -5.09
CA LEU A 16 -11.24 24.17 -5.37
C LEU A 16 -11.37 24.41 -6.89
N GLY A 17 -12.61 24.55 -7.37
CA GLY A 17 -12.90 25.10 -8.72
C GLY A 17 -12.81 24.13 -9.92
N PHE A 18 -12.28 22.93 -9.75
CA PHE A 18 -12.34 21.85 -10.75
C PHE A 18 -12.82 20.56 -10.09
N SER A 19 -14.01 20.07 -10.45
CA SER A 19 -14.52 18.81 -9.88
C SER A 19 -13.86 17.61 -10.59
N LEU A 20 -12.88 17.00 -9.93
CA LEU A 20 -12.43 15.66 -10.31
C LEU A 20 -13.48 14.66 -9.81
N PRO A 21 -13.89 13.65 -10.61
CA PRO A 21 -14.77 12.60 -10.13
C PRO A 21 -14.10 11.85 -8.97
N LYS A 22 -14.84 11.65 -7.87
CA LYS A 22 -14.33 10.94 -6.68
C LYS A 22 -13.80 9.55 -7.05
N GLU A 23 -14.48 8.90 -7.99
CA GLU A 23 -14.15 7.58 -8.51
C GLU A 23 -12.79 7.58 -9.20
N THR A 24 -12.49 8.61 -10.00
CA THR A 24 -11.18 8.76 -10.66
C THR A 24 -10.08 8.92 -9.64
N VAL A 25 -10.26 9.79 -8.63
CA VAL A 25 -9.25 10.01 -7.58
C VAL A 25 -9.05 8.76 -6.73
N GLN A 26 -10.12 8.06 -6.39
CA GLN A 26 -10.05 6.78 -5.68
C GLN A 26 -9.31 5.72 -6.49
N SER A 27 -9.53 5.66 -7.81
CA SER A 27 -8.80 4.74 -8.71
C SER A 27 -7.31 5.04 -8.71
N THR A 28 -6.92 6.30 -8.85
CA THR A 28 -5.50 6.70 -8.79
C THR A 28 -4.87 6.40 -7.44
N LEU A 29 -5.60 6.63 -6.34
CA LEU A 29 -5.13 6.29 -4.99
C LEU A 29 -4.92 4.77 -4.85
N ASN A 30 -5.85 3.96 -5.36
CA ASN A 30 -5.74 2.51 -5.35
C ASN A 30 -4.56 2.01 -6.19
N GLU A 31 -4.32 2.59 -7.37
CA GLU A 31 -3.16 2.27 -8.21
C GLU A 31 -1.86 2.61 -7.50
N PHE A 32 -1.79 3.78 -6.86
CA PHE A 32 -0.64 4.20 -6.08
C PHE A 32 -0.35 3.24 -4.91
N THR A 33 -1.33 2.95 -4.05
CA THR A 33 -1.12 2.04 -2.91
C THR A 33 -0.86 0.61 -3.35
N SER A 34 -1.45 0.16 -4.45
CA SER A 34 -1.13 -1.11 -5.09
C SER A 34 0.32 -1.12 -5.56
N SER A 35 0.81 -0.08 -6.26
CA SER A 35 2.21 -0.03 -6.72
C SER A 35 3.22 -0.10 -5.58
N LEU A 36 2.92 0.53 -4.44
CA LEU A 36 3.76 0.49 -3.23
C LEU A 36 3.80 -0.90 -2.59
N THR A 37 2.68 -1.63 -2.64
CA THR A 37 2.52 -2.91 -1.92
C THR A 37 2.62 -4.14 -2.83
N LYS A 38 2.67 -3.98 -4.16
CA LYS A 38 2.65 -5.06 -5.15
C LYS A 38 3.81 -6.04 -4.99
N ASN A 39 4.98 -5.54 -4.60
CA ASN A 39 6.21 -6.34 -4.52
C ASN A 39 6.52 -6.81 -3.10
N TYR A 40 5.60 -6.58 -2.16
CA TYR A 40 5.75 -6.97 -0.77
C TYR A 40 5.81 -8.50 -0.68
N PRO A 41 6.98 -9.07 -0.34
CA PRO A 41 7.16 -10.51 -0.40
C PRO A 41 6.59 -11.19 0.84
N LEU A 42 6.64 -12.52 0.87
CA LEU A 42 6.50 -13.30 2.11
C LEU A 42 5.17 -13.16 2.86
N GLY A 43 4.10 -12.84 2.14
CA GLY A 43 2.76 -12.74 2.73
C GLY A 43 2.70 -11.72 3.86
N ILE A 44 3.46 -10.61 3.77
CA ILE A 44 3.42 -9.58 4.80
C ILE A 44 2.00 -9.00 4.92
N HIS A 45 1.57 -8.84 6.17
CA HIS A 45 0.27 -8.33 6.52
C HIS A 45 0.42 -6.99 7.22
N ALA A 46 -0.50 -6.05 6.95
CA ALA A 46 -0.57 -4.81 7.69
C ALA A 46 -1.16 -5.09 9.08
N ASP A 47 -0.33 -5.01 10.12
CA ASP A 47 -0.77 -5.14 11.51
C ASP A 47 -1.52 -3.91 11.99
N SER A 48 -1.06 -2.73 11.53
CA SER A 48 -1.63 -1.45 11.92
C SER A 48 -1.41 -0.41 10.84
N VAL A 49 -2.42 0.44 10.64
CA VAL A 49 -2.37 1.59 9.74
C VAL A 49 -2.88 2.80 10.50
N GLN A 50 -2.11 3.88 10.50
CA GLN A 50 -2.47 5.14 11.14
C GLN A 50 -2.32 6.28 10.14
N VAL A 51 -3.41 7.04 9.95
CA VAL A 51 -3.37 8.31 9.25
C VAL A 51 -2.98 9.39 10.25
N THR A 52 -1.95 10.15 9.92
CA THR A 52 -1.45 11.30 10.68
C THR A 52 -1.77 12.59 9.93
N SER A 53 -1.46 13.74 10.52
CA SER A 53 -1.63 15.04 9.85
C SER A 53 -0.75 15.21 8.60
N THR A 54 0.37 14.48 8.50
CA THR A 54 1.36 14.65 7.43
C THR A 54 1.54 13.42 6.54
N GLY A 55 0.88 12.30 6.84
CA GLY A 55 1.05 11.08 6.08
C GLY A 55 0.45 9.85 6.73
N VAL A 56 0.81 8.67 6.22
CA VAL A 56 0.32 7.38 6.72
C VAL A 56 1.49 6.59 7.29
N VAL A 57 1.36 6.12 8.52
CA VAL A 57 2.30 5.19 9.15
C VAL A 57 1.67 3.81 9.13
N SER A 58 2.41 2.82 8.64
CA SER A 58 1.96 1.43 8.59
C SER A 58 3.01 0.50 9.17
N ARG A 59 2.55 -0.51 9.91
CA ARG A 59 3.40 -1.59 10.42
C ARG A 59 3.02 -2.86 9.69
N PHE A 60 4.00 -3.44 9.01
CA PHE A 60 3.85 -4.74 8.36
C PHE A 60 4.61 -5.80 9.14
N SER A 61 4.01 -6.97 9.27
CA SER A 61 4.67 -8.14 9.86
C SER A 61 4.46 -9.36 8.99
N THR A 62 5.36 -10.33 9.14
CA THR A 62 5.19 -11.68 8.63
C THR A 62 5.74 -12.65 9.66
N ARG A 63 5.19 -13.86 9.72
CA ARG A 63 5.59 -14.91 10.66
C ARG A 63 5.76 -16.22 9.90
N ASP A 64 6.78 -16.98 10.27
CA ASP A 64 7.07 -18.31 9.70
C ASP A 64 7.23 -18.30 8.17
N ALA A 65 7.65 -17.15 7.60
CA ALA A 65 7.83 -17.01 6.17
C ALA A 65 9.17 -17.57 5.71
N ALA A 66 9.13 -18.45 4.71
CA ALA A 66 10.33 -18.98 4.08
C ALA A 66 11.05 -17.87 3.29
N ILE A 67 12.20 -17.40 3.80
CA ILE A 67 13.01 -16.37 3.15
C ILE A 67 13.47 -16.90 1.78
N PRO A 68 13.23 -16.18 0.66
CA PRO A 68 13.62 -16.66 -0.66
C PRO A 68 15.13 -16.58 -0.77
N THR A 69 15.77 -17.64 -1.27
CA THR A 69 17.23 -17.65 -1.49
C THR A 69 17.62 -16.71 -2.64
N GLY A 70 18.04 -15.50 -2.28
CA GLY A 70 19.18 -14.75 -2.84
C GLY A 70 19.13 -14.11 -4.24
N ILE A 71 18.28 -14.51 -5.20
CA ILE A 71 18.40 -13.96 -6.58
C ILE A 71 17.06 -13.56 -7.21
N GLN A 72 15.93 -14.02 -6.67
CA GLN A 72 14.64 -13.90 -7.36
C GLN A 72 13.78 -12.70 -6.95
N ASN A 73 14.15 -11.95 -5.89
CA ASN A 73 13.37 -10.80 -5.45
C ASN A 73 14.24 -9.60 -5.03
N PRO A 74 14.05 -8.41 -5.64
CA PRO A 74 14.85 -7.22 -5.35
C PRO A 74 14.74 -6.71 -3.90
N CYS A 75 13.69 -7.07 -3.15
CA CYS A 75 13.63 -6.77 -1.71
C CYS A 75 14.72 -7.50 -0.91
N PHE A 76 15.21 -8.64 -1.39
CA PHE A 76 16.23 -9.46 -0.72
C PHE A 76 17.57 -9.46 -1.46
N SER A 77 17.79 -8.53 -2.41
CA SER A 77 19.06 -8.45 -3.13
C SER A 77 20.18 -7.76 -2.33
N HIS A 78 19.87 -7.24 -1.14
CA HIS A 78 20.80 -6.49 -0.27
C HIS A 78 20.90 -7.10 1.15
N ILE A 79 20.52 -8.37 1.32
CA ILE A 79 20.73 -9.14 2.55
C ILE A 79 21.97 -10.02 2.45
#